data_AF-A0A6A5BP37-F1
#
_entry.id   AF-A0A6A5BP37-F1
#
_cell.length_a   1.000
_cell.length_b   1.000
_cell.length_c   1.000
_cell.angle_alpha   90.00
_cell.angle_beta   90.00
_cell.angle_gamma   90.00
#
_symmetry.space_group_name_H-M   'P 1'
#
loop_
_entity.id
_entity.type
_entity.pdbx_description
1 polymer ?
#
loop_
_entity_poly.entity_id
_entity_poly.type
_entity_poly.pdbx_seq_one_letter_code
_entity_poly.pdbx_strand_id
1 'polypeptide(L)'
;MINDTLLSKNVQSLHETQFFYQLLENTLQNLVSSKNVNSFRYKECIIHWCLLLRFYGGSLLWNILKGNSPGETITSENALDKLNLLLPSISTIKSYLPDLSFGNLVDSDLKDIVKAMALNNISNKIIISYDEIEIRGGLCVMKSTGKVIGFTNCNEKSFEDIYNAKREITPDDIASHVCQFFATTIDGEMSFPICFGGHKSNHYEFITKKMTEIRDQFKRTSYGDYVLEVVGGCSDGLAGNYQYATSHTNENYVHLFDWSHLLKRLRNRLLKGDDLIIEKESFSMNTLLKVRNEPQLRDWVSENIIYPVDIMKMEPVFALIDSNVISGIEQSKQIG
;
A
#
# COMPACT_ATOMS: atom_id res chain seq x y z
N MET A 1 19.75 13.86 49.99
CA MET A 1 18.29 13.62 49.98
C MET A 1 17.74 14.20 48.69
N ILE A 2 17.84 13.42 47.61
CA ILE A 2 17.15 13.73 46.35
C ILE A 2 15.71 13.24 46.54
N ASN A 3 14.76 14.10 46.19
CA ASN A 3 13.33 13.95 46.45
C ASN A 3 12.75 12.59 46.01
N ASP A 4 12.61 11.66 46.95
CA ASP A 4 11.83 10.42 46.77
C ASP A 4 10.36 10.72 46.40
N THR A 5 9.85 11.90 46.76
CA THR A 5 8.51 12.38 46.41
C THR A 5 8.37 12.81 44.93
N LEU A 6 9.48 13.19 44.28
CA LEU A 6 9.49 13.51 42.84
C LEU A 6 9.63 12.24 42.00
N LEU A 7 10.45 11.29 42.48
CA LEU A 7 10.55 9.95 41.89
C LEU A 7 9.21 9.21 41.99
N SER A 8 8.54 9.24 43.14
CA SER A 8 7.24 8.57 43.30
C SER A 8 6.16 9.17 42.42
N LYS A 9 6.07 10.52 42.30
CA LYS A 9 5.13 11.20 41.40
C LYS A 9 5.41 10.93 39.92
N ASN A 10 6.68 10.88 39.52
CA ASN A 10 7.06 10.58 38.14
C ASN A 10 6.82 9.11 37.77
N VAL A 11 6.95 8.18 38.71
CA VAL A 11 6.62 6.76 38.49
C VAL A 11 5.11 6.53 38.47
N GLN A 12 4.35 7.23 39.32
CA GLN A 12 2.87 7.19 39.31
C GLN A 12 2.31 7.72 37.99
N SER A 13 2.82 8.86 37.51
CA SER A 13 2.40 9.40 36.21
C SER A 13 2.78 8.47 35.04
N LEU A 14 3.93 7.79 35.12
CA LEU A 14 4.33 6.81 34.12
C LEU A 14 3.37 5.60 34.08
N HIS A 15 2.98 5.07 35.25
CA HIS A 15 2.04 3.96 35.34
C HIS A 15 0.66 4.32 34.81
N GLU A 16 0.17 5.52 35.11
CA GLU A 16 -1.11 6.01 34.61
C GLU A 16 -1.11 6.14 33.09
N THR A 17 0.04 6.40 32.45
CA THR A 17 0.15 6.47 30.97
C THR A 17 0.22 5.10 30.27
N GLN A 18 0.38 4.00 31.00
CA GLN A 18 0.45 2.66 30.40
C GLN A 18 -0.88 2.25 29.78
N PHE A 19 -0.84 1.66 28.58
CA PHE A 19 -2.04 1.26 27.85
C PHE A 19 -2.97 0.35 28.66
N PHE A 20 -2.44 -0.65 29.36
CA PHE A 20 -3.26 -1.57 30.17
C PHE A 20 -3.98 -0.84 31.30
N TYR A 21 -3.32 0.12 31.95
CA TYR A 21 -3.95 0.93 32.98
C TYR A 21 -5.07 1.79 32.38
N GLN A 22 -4.79 2.47 31.26
CA GLN A 22 -5.78 3.27 30.53
C GLN A 22 -6.99 2.43 30.07
N LEU A 23 -6.76 1.19 29.63
CA LEU A 23 -7.81 0.24 29.22
C LEU A 23 -8.67 -0.20 30.40
N LEU A 24 -8.05 -0.60 31.52
CA LEU A 24 -8.76 -1.01 32.74
C LEU A 24 -9.54 0.16 33.33
N GLU A 25 -8.92 1.33 33.47
CA GLU A 25 -9.56 2.53 34.00
C GLU A 25 -10.75 2.95 33.13
N ASN A 26 -10.60 2.97 31.81
CA ASN A 26 -11.68 3.34 30.90
C ASN A 26 -12.83 2.30 30.91
N THR A 27 -12.50 1.02 31.05
CA THR A 27 -13.48 -0.08 31.22
C THR A 27 -14.27 0.09 32.52
N LEU A 28 -13.60 0.35 33.64
CA LEU A 28 -14.25 0.56 34.95
C LEU A 28 -15.10 1.83 34.95
N GLN A 29 -14.61 2.93 34.37
CA GLN A 29 -15.38 4.16 34.22
C GLN A 29 -16.66 3.95 33.40
N ASN A 30 -16.59 3.14 32.34
CA ASN A 30 -17.76 2.80 31.53
C ASN A 30 -18.79 1.98 32.33
N LEU A 31 -18.33 1.01 33.13
CA LEU A 31 -19.21 0.19 33.99
C LEU A 31 -19.89 1.01 35.10
N VAL A 32 -19.16 1.94 35.72
CA VAL A 32 -19.65 2.73 36.87
C VAL A 32 -20.42 3.98 36.42
N SER A 33 -20.38 4.30 35.12
CA SER A 33 -21.16 5.37 34.48
C SER A 33 -22.67 5.04 34.50
N SER A 34 -23.28 5.15 35.68
CA SER A 34 -24.72 4.97 35.93
C SER A 34 -25.60 6.09 35.36
N LYS A 35 -25.00 7.15 34.80
CA LYS A 35 -25.71 8.39 34.43
C LYS A 35 -25.87 8.68 32.94
N ASN A 36 -25.31 7.90 32.03
CA ASN A 36 -25.53 8.11 30.60
C ASN A 36 -25.28 6.83 29.80
N VAL A 37 -26.34 6.02 29.66
CA VAL A 37 -26.34 4.78 28.87
C VAL A 37 -25.96 5.04 27.39
N ASN A 38 -26.01 6.31 26.94
CA ASN A 38 -25.87 6.68 25.52
C ASN A 38 -24.61 7.48 25.15
N SER A 39 -23.69 7.82 26.06
CA SER A 39 -22.61 8.76 25.73
C SER A 39 -21.29 8.61 26.52
N PHE A 40 -20.85 7.37 26.77
CA PHE A 40 -19.49 7.17 27.30
C PHE A 40 -18.43 7.55 26.24
N ARG A 41 -17.53 8.48 26.59
CA ARG A 41 -16.42 8.90 25.71
C ARG A 41 -15.18 8.07 26.02
N TYR A 42 -14.79 7.26 25.06
CA TYR A 42 -13.57 6.45 25.14
C TYR A 42 -12.33 7.33 25.01
N LYS A 43 -11.25 6.92 25.69
CA LYS A 43 -9.94 7.55 25.54
C LYS A 43 -9.36 7.25 24.15
N GLU A 44 -8.58 8.18 23.62
CA GLU A 44 -8.04 8.13 22.25
C GLU A 44 -7.19 6.88 21.99
N CYS A 45 -6.33 6.48 22.93
CA CYS A 45 -5.53 5.26 22.84
C CYS A 45 -6.38 3.98 22.71
N ILE A 46 -7.57 3.95 23.33
CA ILE A 46 -8.52 2.83 23.23
C ILE A 46 -9.18 2.83 21.85
N ILE A 47 -9.54 4.01 21.33
CA ILE A 47 -10.06 4.16 19.97
C ILE A 47 -9.03 3.70 18.93
N HIS A 48 -7.77 4.14 19.04
CA HIS A 48 -6.68 3.73 18.13
C HIS A 48 -6.45 2.21 18.17
N TRP A 49 -6.40 1.63 19.37
CA TRP A 49 -6.30 0.18 19.51
C TRP A 49 -7.49 -0.55 18.90
N CYS A 50 -8.71 -0.04 19.08
CA CYS A 50 -9.91 -0.58 18.45
C CYS A 50 -9.89 -0.47 16.91
N LEU A 51 -9.38 0.63 16.36
CA LEU A 51 -9.21 0.81 14.91
C LEU A 51 -8.24 -0.24 14.36
N LEU A 52 -7.11 -0.46 15.03
CA LEU A 52 -6.13 -1.50 14.66
C LEU A 52 -6.75 -2.91 14.75
N LEU A 53 -7.45 -3.22 15.84
CA LEU A 53 -8.16 -4.49 16.00
C LEU A 53 -9.16 -4.73 14.88
N ARG A 54 -9.92 -3.70 14.48
CA ARG A 54 -10.91 -3.82 13.40
C ARG A 54 -10.26 -3.98 12.03
N PHE A 55 -9.13 -3.30 11.82
CA PHE A 55 -8.36 -3.34 10.57
C PHE A 55 -7.76 -4.73 10.36
N TYR A 56 -7.03 -5.27 11.35
CA TYR A 56 -6.37 -6.57 11.24
C TYR A 56 -7.30 -7.77 11.52
N GLY A 57 -8.13 -7.68 12.55
CA GLY A 57 -8.95 -8.79 13.03
C GLY A 57 -10.33 -8.92 12.38
N GLY A 58 -10.76 -7.91 11.63
CA GLY A 58 -12.07 -7.93 10.99
C GLY A 58 -13.24 -7.84 11.98
N SER A 59 -14.46 -8.08 11.49
CA SER A 59 -15.66 -8.15 12.34
C SER A 59 -15.73 -9.43 13.18
N LEU A 60 -15.05 -10.49 12.77
CA LEU A 60 -15.04 -11.77 13.49
C LEU A 60 -14.31 -11.63 14.83
N LEU A 61 -13.05 -11.17 14.83
CA LEU A 61 -12.29 -10.95 16.06
C LEU A 61 -13.02 -9.95 16.96
N TRP A 62 -13.60 -8.91 16.36
CA TRP A 62 -14.39 -7.91 17.09
C TRP A 62 -15.56 -8.53 17.86
N ASN A 63 -16.30 -9.46 17.25
CA ASN A 63 -17.42 -10.14 17.89
C ASN A 63 -16.96 -11.13 18.96
N ILE A 64 -15.85 -11.83 18.72
CA ILE A 64 -15.23 -12.73 19.70
C ILE A 64 -14.82 -11.97 20.96
N LEU A 65 -14.13 -10.83 20.81
CA LEU A 65 -13.66 -10.01 21.94
C LEU A 65 -14.80 -9.32 22.71
N LYS A 66 -15.97 -9.16 22.06
CA LYS A 66 -17.21 -8.67 22.69
C LYS A 66 -18.07 -9.77 23.31
N GLY A 67 -17.66 -11.03 23.21
CA GLY A 67 -18.42 -12.21 23.63
C GLY A 67 -19.80 -12.35 22.98
N ASN A 68 -19.98 -11.76 21.80
CA ASN A 68 -21.18 -11.96 20.97
C ASN A 68 -21.02 -13.24 20.14
N SER A 69 -21.08 -14.41 20.79
CA SER A 69 -21.34 -15.66 20.09
C SER A 69 -22.83 -15.73 19.73
N PRO A 70 -23.22 -16.02 18.47
CA PRO A 70 -24.62 -16.19 18.14
C PRO A 70 -25.19 -17.40 18.88
N GLY A 71 -26.19 -17.19 19.75
CA GLY A 71 -27.04 -18.28 20.26
C GLY A 71 -26.88 -18.69 21.73
N GLU A 72 -26.05 -18.04 22.55
CA GLU A 72 -25.91 -18.42 23.97
C GLU A 72 -26.34 -17.33 24.95
N THR A 73 -27.13 -17.72 25.95
CA THR A 73 -27.56 -16.84 27.06
C THR A 73 -26.43 -16.72 28.09
N ILE A 74 -26.06 -15.48 28.45
CA ILE A 74 -25.03 -15.20 29.46
C ILE A 74 -25.66 -15.29 30.86
N THR A 75 -24.98 -15.96 31.80
CA THR A 75 -25.39 -16.08 33.21
C THR A 75 -24.26 -15.59 34.13
N SER A 76 -24.57 -15.27 35.40
CA SER A 76 -23.59 -14.75 36.36
C SER A 76 -22.40 -15.68 36.63
N GLU A 77 -22.58 -16.99 36.38
CA GLU A 77 -21.57 -18.03 36.61
C GLU A 77 -20.58 -18.17 35.45
N ASN A 78 -20.93 -17.73 34.23
CA ASN A 78 -20.07 -17.86 33.05
C ASN A 78 -19.51 -16.52 32.53
N ALA A 79 -19.73 -15.43 33.26
CA ALA A 79 -19.41 -14.07 32.82
C ALA A 79 -17.89 -13.76 32.79
N LEU A 80 -17.11 -14.33 33.70
CA LEU A 80 -15.64 -14.15 33.76
C LEU A 80 -14.90 -15.05 32.76
N ASP A 81 -15.46 -16.23 32.45
CA ASP A 81 -14.90 -17.18 31.47
C ASP A 81 -15.20 -16.78 30.00
N LYS A 82 -16.13 -15.82 29.80
CA LYS A 82 -16.55 -15.27 28.49
C LYS A 82 -16.05 -13.84 28.25
N LEU A 83 -14.85 -13.51 28.73
CA LEU A 83 -14.21 -12.18 28.72
C LEU A 83 -14.71 -11.20 27.62
N ASN A 84 -15.65 -10.34 28.02
CA ASN A 84 -16.17 -9.22 27.24
C ASN A 84 -15.26 -8.01 27.45
N LEU A 85 -14.33 -7.75 26.53
CA LEU A 85 -13.73 -6.41 26.48
C LEU A 85 -14.86 -5.43 26.17
N LEU A 86 -15.04 -4.41 27.03
CA LEU A 86 -16.02 -3.35 26.81
C LEU A 86 -15.53 -2.44 25.69
N LEU A 87 -15.66 -2.93 24.46
CA LEU A 87 -15.27 -2.20 23.26
C LEU A 87 -16.42 -1.27 22.81
N PRO A 88 -16.09 -0.10 22.23
CA PRO A 88 -17.07 0.78 21.58
C PRO A 88 -17.95 0.03 20.57
N SER A 89 -19.12 0.56 20.20
CA SER A 89 -19.88 -0.03 19.09
C SER A 89 -19.09 0.07 17.77
N ILE A 90 -19.33 -0.82 16.79
CA ILE A 90 -18.71 -0.68 15.46
C ILE A 90 -19.08 0.67 14.83
N SER A 91 -20.30 1.15 15.05
CA SER A 91 -20.74 2.47 14.58
C SER A 91 -19.90 3.59 15.19
N THR A 92 -19.60 3.49 16.49
CA THR A 92 -18.73 4.43 17.19
C THR A 92 -17.33 4.40 16.58
N ILE A 93 -16.72 3.23 16.40
CA ILE A 93 -15.40 3.14 15.75
C ILE A 93 -15.40 3.74 14.35
N LYS A 94 -16.45 3.47 13.56
CA LYS A 94 -16.60 4.05 12.22
C LYS A 94 -16.74 5.58 12.25
N SER A 95 -17.35 6.17 13.27
CA SER A 95 -17.47 7.63 13.39
C SER A 95 -16.17 8.32 13.80
N TYR A 96 -15.17 7.58 14.28
CA TYR A 96 -13.81 8.10 14.53
C TYR A 96 -12.90 7.98 13.31
N LEU A 97 -13.33 7.30 12.23
CA LEU A 97 -12.61 7.37 10.97
C LEU A 97 -12.76 8.78 10.40
N PRO A 98 -11.68 9.40 9.90
CA PRO A 98 -11.77 10.70 9.27
C PRO A 98 -12.70 10.63 8.05
N ASP A 99 -13.36 11.74 7.73
CA ASP A 99 -14.05 11.89 6.46
C ASP A 99 -13.02 11.68 5.34
N LEU A 100 -13.17 10.59 4.60
CA LEU A 100 -12.21 10.21 3.57
C LEU A 100 -12.26 11.24 2.43
N SER A 101 -11.15 11.96 2.22
CA SER A 101 -10.88 12.60 0.94
C SER A 101 -10.47 11.52 -0.05
N PHE A 102 -11.23 11.32 -1.11
CA PHE A 102 -10.92 10.26 -2.05
C PHE A 102 -9.78 10.70 -2.97
N GLY A 103 -8.70 9.92 -2.98
CA GLY A 103 -7.71 9.95 -4.05
C GLY A 103 -6.47 10.83 -3.82
N ASN A 104 -6.43 11.71 -2.82
CA ASN A 104 -5.23 12.53 -2.54
C ASN A 104 -5.01 12.69 -1.02
N LEU A 105 -3.75 12.65 -0.61
CA LEU A 105 -3.28 13.13 0.68
C LEU A 105 -3.49 14.65 0.75
N VAL A 106 -4.12 15.13 1.82
CA VAL A 106 -4.36 16.56 2.01
C VAL A 106 -3.10 17.24 2.55
N ASP A 107 -2.97 18.55 2.28
CA ASP A 107 -1.77 19.31 2.64
C ASP A 107 -1.49 19.33 4.16
N SER A 108 -2.53 19.26 5.00
CA SER A 108 -2.38 19.17 6.45
C SER A 108 -1.70 17.88 6.89
N ASP A 109 -2.12 16.76 6.33
CA ASP A 109 -1.60 15.44 6.69
C ASP A 109 -0.17 15.28 6.18
N LEU A 110 0.11 15.79 4.96
CA LEU A 110 1.48 15.85 4.45
C LEU A 110 2.36 16.74 5.33
N LYS A 111 1.84 17.84 5.87
CA LYS A 111 2.60 18.72 6.77
C LYS A 111 2.99 18.01 8.07
N ASP A 112 2.09 17.20 8.61
CA ASP A 112 2.38 16.38 9.80
C ASP A 112 3.42 15.29 9.51
N ILE A 113 3.35 14.65 8.33
CA ILE A 113 4.38 13.72 7.85
C ILE A 113 5.73 14.43 7.73
N VAL A 114 5.79 15.57 7.04
CA VAL A 114 7.01 16.35 6.82
C VAL A 114 7.63 16.79 8.15
N LYS A 115 6.80 17.26 9.09
CA LYS A 115 7.24 17.59 10.45
C LYS A 115 7.81 16.37 11.17
N ALA A 116 7.14 15.23 11.11
CA ALA A 116 7.61 14.00 11.74
C ALA A 116 8.96 13.57 11.15
N MET A 117 9.12 13.61 9.83
CA MET A 117 10.39 13.29 9.17
C MET A 117 11.52 14.21 9.61
N ALA A 118 11.28 15.52 9.62
CA ALA A 118 12.27 16.52 10.04
C ALA A 118 12.71 16.32 11.50
N LEU A 119 11.78 16.04 12.40
CA LEU A 119 12.08 15.80 13.82
C LEU A 119 12.85 14.50 14.06
N ASN A 120 12.75 13.53 13.15
CA ASN A 120 13.44 12.24 13.23
C ASN A 120 14.70 12.16 12.34
N ASN A 121 15.16 13.28 11.77
CA ASN A 121 16.32 13.34 10.87
C ASN A 121 16.24 12.37 9.67
N ILE A 122 15.03 12.13 9.16
CA ILE A 122 14.82 11.32 7.96
C ILE A 122 15.21 12.14 6.72
N SER A 123 15.70 11.48 5.66
CA SER A 123 16.02 12.15 4.40
C SER A 123 14.81 12.87 3.79
N ASN A 124 15.03 14.09 3.29
CA ASN A 124 14.03 14.84 2.53
C ASN A 124 13.98 14.46 1.05
N LYS A 125 14.91 13.62 0.58
CA LYS A 125 14.98 13.15 -0.80
C LYS A 125 14.10 11.92 -1.00
N ILE A 126 13.20 12.00 -1.96
CA ILE A 126 12.11 11.03 -2.18
C ILE A 126 12.15 10.49 -3.61
N ILE A 127 11.88 9.19 -3.73
CA ILE A 127 11.51 8.50 -4.98
C ILE A 127 9.99 8.30 -4.99
N ILE A 128 9.36 8.61 -6.12
CA ILE A 128 7.93 8.37 -6.31
C ILE A 128 7.74 7.03 -7.03
N SER A 129 7.21 6.04 -6.31
CA SER A 129 6.87 4.74 -6.89
C SER A 129 5.40 4.72 -7.27
N TYR A 130 5.07 4.18 -8.44
CA TYR A 130 3.68 4.07 -8.86
C TYR A 130 3.42 2.85 -9.73
N ASP A 131 2.23 2.28 -9.56
CA ASP A 131 1.77 1.09 -10.28
C ASP A 131 0.25 1.13 -10.47
N GLU A 132 -0.26 0.28 -11.36
CA GLU A 132 -1.65 0.21 -11.76
C GLU A 132 -2.33 -1.06 -11.27
N ILE A 133 -3.58 -0.91 -10.85
CA ILE A 133 -4.45 -2.02 -10.48
C ILE A 133 -5.68 -1.95 -11.36
N GLU A 134 -6.00 -3.06 -12.04
CA GLU A 134 -7.27 -3.20 -12.75
C GLU A 134 -8.42 -3.18 -11.74
N ILE A 135 -9.45 -2.40 -12.04
CA ILE A 135 -10.65 -2.29 -11.19
C ILE A 135 -11.90 -2.62 -11.99
N ARG A 136 -12.93 -3.08 -11.27
CA ARG A 136 -14.26 -3.15 -11.86
C ARG A 136 -14.78 -1.74 -12.10
N GLY A 137 -14.84 -1.34 -13.38
CA GLY A 137 -15.37 -0.04 -13.76
C GLY A 137 -16.82 0.17 -13.29
N GLY A 138 -17.09 1.35 -12.74
CA GLY A 138 -18.41 1.74 -12.27
C GLY A 138 -18.42 3.11 -11.61
N LEU A 139 -19.60 3.70 -11.51
CA LEU A 139 -19.81 4.95 -10.81
C LEU A 139 -20.47 4.69 -9.46
N CYS A 140 -19.98 5.35 -8.42
CA CYS A 140 -20.50 5.24 -7.07
C CYS A 140 -20.72 6.62 -6.47
N VAL A 141 -21.74 6.76 -5.62
CA VAL A 141 -21.98 7.99 -4.85
C VAL A 141 -21.33 7.86 -3.49
N MET A 142 -20.38 8.74 -3.18
CA MET A 142 -19.78 8.82 -1.87
C MET A 142 -20.73 9.57 -0.92
N LYS A 143 -21.38 8.83 -0.01
CA LYS A 143 -22.45 9.37 0.86
C LYS A 143 -22.00 10.54 1.74
N SER A 144 -20.74 10.55 2.18
CA SER A 144 -20.19 11.60 3.06
C SER A 144 -20.09 12.95 2.35
N THR A 145 -19.72 12.97 1.07
CA THR A 145 -19.51 14.21 0.30
C THR A 145 -20.62 14.49 -0.71
N GLY A 146 -21.48 13.51 -0.99
CA GLY A 146 -22.49 13.60 -2.05
C GLY A 146 -21.91 13.59 -3.47
N LYS A 147 -20.60 13.33 -3.63
CA LYS A 147 -19.91 13.34 -4.93
C LYS A 147 -19.99 11.98 -5.61
N VAL A 148 -19.91 11.98 -6.94
CA VAL A 148 -19.82 10.78 -7.77
C VAL A 148 -18.35 10.47 -8.04
N ILE A 149 -17.94 9.23 -7.80
CA ILE A 149 -16.57 8.72 -8.02
C ILE A 149 -16.54 7.65 -9.12
N GLY A 150 -15.34 7.42 -9.68
CA GLY A 150 -15.09 6.36 -10.68
C GLY A 150 -14.78 6.84 -12.09
N PHE A 151 -14.50 8.15 -12.28
CA PHE A 151 -14.15 8.71 -13.58
C PHE A 151 -12.64 8.62 -13.92
N THR A 152 -12.31 8.64 -15.21
CA THR A 152 -10.94 8.55 -15.76
C THR A 152 -10.06 9.79 -15.59
N ASN A 153 -10.64 10.97 -15.35
CA ASN A 153 -9.91 12.25 -15.43
C ASN A 153 -10.02 13.14 -14.18
N CYS A 154 -10.80 12.72 -13.20
CA CYS A 154 -10.98 13.32 -11.88
C CYS A 154 -11.64 12.25 -11.02
N ASN A 155 -11.05 11.90 -9.87
CA ASN A 155 -11.58 10.82 -9.06
C ASN A 155 -12.97 11.11 -8.48
N GLU A 156 -13.35 12.38 -8.36
CA GLU A 156 -14.64 12.83 -7.86
C GLU A 156 -15.22 13.93 -8.75
N LYS A 157 -16.55 13.95 -8.94
CA LYS A 157 -17.32 15.03 -9.57
C LYS A 157 -18.58 15.33 -8.77
N SER A 158 -18.99 16.58 -8.69
CA SER A 158 -20.29 16.92 -8.11
C SER A 158 -21.42 16.57 -9.08
N PHE A 159 -22.63 16.35 -8.56
CA PHE A 159 -23.81 16.18 -9.41
C PHE A 159 -24.08 17.40 -10.29
N GLU A 160 -23.81 18.60 -9.76
CA GLU A 160 -23.99 19.87 -10.47
C GLU A 160 -23.05 19.95 -11.67
N ASP A 161 -21.77 19.60 -11.51
CA ASP A 161 -20.80 19.58 -12.63
C ASP A 161 -21.19 18.55 -13.69
N ILE A 162 -21.69 17.39 -13.27
CA ILE A 162 -22.17 16.33 -14.17
C ILE A 162 -23.39 16.82 -14.96
N TYR A 163 -24.35 17.44 -14.27
CA TYR A 163 -25.57 17.94 -14.87
C TYR A 163 -25.28 19.10 -15.86
N ASN A 164 -24.44 20.05 -15.45
CA ASN A 164 -24.09 21.22 -16.24
C ASN A 164 -23.22 20.90 -17.45
N ALA A 165 -22.45 19.81 -17.42
CA ALA A 165 -21.68 19.35 -18.58
C ALA A 165 -22.58 18.98 -19.78
N LYS A 166 -23.89 18.70 -19.55
CA LYS A 166 -24.89 18.38 -20.58
C LYS A 166 -24.43 17.31 -21.58
N ARG A 167 -23.49 16.45 -21.17
CA ARG A 167 -22.94 15.37 -21.97
C ARG A 167 -23.36 14.05 -21.35
N GLU A 168 -23.70 13.10 -22.21
CA GLU A 168 -23.93 11.74 -21.78
C GLU A 168 -22.61 11.16 -21.24
N ILE A 169 -22.69 10.43 -20.13
CA ILE A 169 -21.55 9.70 -19.59
C ILE A 169 -21.42 8.40 -20.38
N THR A 170 -20.30 8.23 -21.06
CA THR A 170 -20.02 7.02 -21.85
C THR A 170 -19.09 6.09 -21.09
N PRO A 171 -18.95 4.81 -21.51
CA PRO A 171 -17.97 3.90 -20.92
C PRO A 171 -16.52 4.42 -20.97
N ASP A 172 -16.17 5.37 -21.84
CA ASP A 172 -14.83 5.99 -21.91
C ASP A 172 -14.56 6.97 -20.78
N ASP A 173 -15.61 7.46 -20.14
CA ASP A 173 -15.50 8.31 -18.95
C ASP A 173 -15.25 7.52 -17.67
N ILE A 174 -15.46 6.20 -17.68
CA ILE A 174 -15.39 5.33 -16.50
C ILE A 174 -14.01 4.69 -16.42
N ALA A 175 -13.37 4.81 -15.25
CA ALA A 175 -12.06 4.24 -15.01
C ALA A 175 -12.10 2.70 -15.03
N SER A 176 -11.13 2.09 -15.69
CA SER A 176 -10.89 0.64 -15.67
C SER A 176 -9.64 0.26 -14.89
N HIS A 177 -8.77 1.24 -14.61
CA HIS A 177 -7.56 1.07 -13.83
C HIS A 177 -7.47 2.18 -12.79
N VAL A 178 -6.82 1.89 -11.67
CA VAL A 178 -6.40 2.87 -10.68
C VAL A 178 -4.89 2.81 -10.57
N CYS A 179 -4.23 3.94 -10.79
CA CYS A 179 -2.80 4.08 -10.55
C CYS A 179 -2.56 4.70 -9.18
N GLN A 180 -1.77 4.03 -8.33
CA GLN A 180 -1.46 4.48 -6.97
C GLN A 180 -0.02 4.97 -6.89
N PHE A 181 0.19 6.06 -6.16
CA PHE A 181 1.48 6.72 -6.00
C PHE A 181 1.92 6.70 -4.54
N PHE A 182 3.17 6.30 -4.32
CA PHE A 182 3.83 6.26 -3.02
C PHE A 182 5.09 7.11 -3.04
N ALA A 183 5.33 7.84 -1.97
CA ALA A 183 6.62 8.45 -1.67
C ALA A 183 7.44 7.45 -0.87
N THR A 184 8.70 7.28 -1.22
CA THR A 184 9.67 6.52 -0.41
C THR A 184 10.96 7.31 -0.33
N THR A 185 11.51 7.45 0.87
CA THR A 185 12.79 8.12 1.07
C THR A 185 13.91 7.32 0.42
N ILE A 186 14.94 8.00 -0.08
CA ILE A 186 16.07 7.32 -0.76
C ILE A 186 16.82 6.34 0.14
N ASP A 187 16.77 6.54 1.46
CA ASP A 187 17.36 5.67 2.48
C ASP A 187 16.43 4.51 2.88
N GLY A 188 15.18 4.50 2.41
CA GLY A 188 14.18 3.48 2.72
C GLY A 188 13.58 3.56 4.13
N GLU A 189 13.92 4.58 4.92
CA GLU A 189 13.45 4.74 6.30
C GLU A 189 11.94 5.03 6.39
N MET A 190 11.35 5.67 5.38
CA MET A 190 9.92 5.99 5.37
C MET A 190 9.29 5.80 3.99
N SER A 191 8.08 5.23 3.99
CA SER A 191 7.21 5.13 2.82
C SER A 191 5.78 5.49 3.20
N PHE A 192 5.09 6.25 2.35
CA PHE A 192 3.71 6.64 2.57
C PHE A 192 2.94 6.84 1.26
N PRO A 193 1.63 6.52 1.23
CA PRO A 193 0.78 6.78 0.07
C PRO A 193 0.55 8.28 -0.10
N ILE A 194 0.62 8.77 -1.35
CA ILE A 194 0.39 10.18 -1.69
C ILE A 194 -0.98 10.36 -2.31
N CYS A 195 -1.25 9.62 -3.38
CA CYS A 195 -2.50 9.75 -4.12
C CYS A 195 -2.76 8.49 -4.94
N PHE A 196 -3.95 8.40 -5.50
CA PHE A 196 -4.26 7.45 -6.54
C PHE A 196 -5.18 8.10 -7.57
N GLY A 197 -5.27 7.57 -8.78
CA GLY A 197 -6.12 8.13 -9.83
C GLY A 197 -6.66 7.07 -10.77
N GLY A 198 -7.96 7.14 -11.06
CA GLY A 198 -8.57 6.31 -12.10
C GLY A 198 -8.17 6.76 -13.50
N HIS A 199 -7.95 5.83 -14.45
CA HIS A 199 -7.71 6.15 -15.86
C HIS A 199 -8.12 4.97 -16.79
N LYS A 200 -7.95 5.13 -18.12
CA LYS A 200 -8.37 4.14 -19.13
C LYS A 200 -7.45 3.98 -20.35
N SER A 201 -6.70 5.00 -20.79
CA SER A 201 -5.99 4.88 -22.09
C SER A 201 -4.77 5.78 -22.30
N ASN A 202 -4.76 7.05 -21.87
CA ASN A 202 -3.58 7.92 -22.05
C ASN A 202 -2.70 7.95 -20.79
N HIS A 203 -1.96 6.86 -20.59
CA HIS A 203 -1.17 6.67 -19.38
C HIS A 203 -0.07 7.73 -19.22
N TYR A 204 0.62 8.12 -20.31
CA TYR A 204 1.69 9.14 -20.25
C TYR A 204 1.19 10.50 -19.77
N GLU A 205 0.11 11.03 -20.35
CA GLU A 205 -0.46 12.32 -19.94
C GLU A 205 -0.97 12.27 -18.50
N PHE A 206 -1.61 11.17 -18.12
CA PHE A 206 -2.08 10.93 -16.77
C PHE A 206 -0.94 10.96 -15.74
N ILE A 207 0.14 10.19 -15.96
CA ILE A 207 1.32 10.17 -15.09
C ILE A 207 1.97 11.55 -15.03
N THR A 208 2.14 12.23 -16.16
CA THR A 208 2.76 13.55 -16.22
C THR A 208 1.98 14.57 -15.38
N LYS A 209 0.66 14.58 -15.51
CA LYS A 209 -0.23 15.42 -14.69
C LYS A 209 -0.10 15.09 -13.21
N LYS A 210 -0.17 13.81 -12.84
CA LYS A 210 -0.09 13.36 -11.44
C LYS A 210 1.25 13.69 -10.79
N MET A 211 2.35 13.44 -11.49
CA MET A 211 3.69 13.77 -11.00
C MET A 211 3.88 15.29 -10.81
N THR A 212 3.27 16.10 -11.66
CA THR A 212 3.27 17.57 -11.49
C THR A 212 2.49 17.97 -10.24
N GLU A 213 1.26 17.44 -10.07
CA GLU A 213 0.43 17.69 -8.88
C GLU A 213 1.16 17.32 -7.57
N ILE A 214 1.84 16.17 -7.55
CA ILE A 214 2.63 15.70 -6.39
C ILE A 214 3.79 16.65 -6.10
N ARG A 215 4.58 17.02 -7.12
CA ARG A 215 5.73 17.93 -6.97
C ARG A 215 5.29 19.29 -6.46
N ASP A 216 4.19 19.84 -6.97
CA ASP A 216 3.64 21.11 -6.53
C ASP A 216 3.12 21.05 -5.09
N GLN A 217 2.57 19.90 -4.67
CA GLN A 217 2.20 19.67 -3.28
C GLN A 217 3.41 19.63 -2.36
N PHE A 218 4.47 18.93 -2.75
CA PHE A 218 5.68 18.84 -1.94
C PHE A 218 6.40 20.19 -1.80
N LYS A 219 6.39 21.02 -2.85
CA LYS A 219 6.97 22.37 -2.80
C LYS A 219 6.23 23.33 -1.86
N ARG A 220 4.90 23.24 -1.78
CA ARG A 220 4.09 24.15 -0.94
C ARG A 220 3.98 23.70 0.51
N THR A 221 4.34 22.46 0.81
CA THR A 221 4.29 21.90 2.17
C THR A 221 5.70 21.78 2.75
N SER A 222 5.99 22.57 3.78
CA SER A 222 7.29 22.60 4.46
C SER A 222 7.16 22.60 5.98
N TYR A 223 8.27 22.24 6.64
CA TYR A 223 8.46 22.42 8.08
C TYR A 223 9.82 23.07 8.34
N GLY A 224 9.82 24.39 8.59
CA GLY A 224 11.06 25.18 8.59
C GLY A 224 11.70 25.15 7.19
N ASP A 225 13.00 24.84 7.14
CA ASP A 225 13.75 24.67 5.88
C ASP A 225 13.60 23.27 5.27
N TYR A 226 12.86 22.37 5.94
CA TYR A 226 12.65 21.00 5.46
C TYR A 226 11.53 20.97 4.41
N VAL A 227 11.90 20.62 3.19
CA VAL A 227 11.01 20.45 2.03
C VAL A 227 11.33 19.14 1.34
N LEU A 228 10.30 18.38 0.95
CA LEU A 228 10.49 17.14 0.21
C LEU A 228 10.98 17.41 -1.22
N GLU A 229 12.06 16.75 -1.59
CA GLU A 229 12.68 16.85 -2.91
C GLU A 229 12.45 15.53 -3.66
N VAL A 230 11.77 15.59 -4.81
CA VAL A 230 11.58 14.42 -5.68
C VAL A 230 12.82 14.24 -6.55
N VAL A 231 13.65 13.26 -6.21
CA VAL A 231 14.92 12.96 -6.89
C VAL A 231 14.84 11.76 -7.82
N GLY A 232 13.70 11.07 -7.86
CA GLY A 232 13.51 9.96 -8.78
C GLY A 232 12.11 9.40 -8.82
N GLY A 233 11.93 8.41 -9.68
CA GLY A 233 10.69 7.64 -9.81
C GLY A 233 10.96 6.15 -9.99
N CYS A 234 9.96 5.34 -9.66
CA CYS A 234 9.98 3.90 -9.90
C CYS A 234 8.64 3.46 -10.48
N SER A 235 8.67 2.67 -11.56
CA SER A 235 7.43 2.20 -12.19
C SER A 235 7.61 0.89 -12.94
N ASP A 236 6.48 0.35 -13.39
CA ASP A 236 6.46 -0.69 -14.40
C ASP A 236 7.04 -0.25 -15.74
N GLY A 237 7.57 -1.19 -16.52
CA GLY A 237 8.11 -0.95 -17.86
C GLY A 237 7.06 -0.73 -18.97
N LEU A 238 5.84 -0.30 -18.65
CA LEU A 238 4.79 -0.05 -19.65
C LEU A 238 5.17 1.08 -20.61
N ALA A 239 4.60 1.10 -21.82
CA ALA A 239 4.98 2.07 -22.86
C ALA A 239 4.80 3.53 -22.42
N GLY A 240 3.70 3.85 -21.72
CA GLY A 240 3.46 5.19 -21.18
C GLY A 240 4.48 5.59 -20.10
N ASN A 241 4.91 4.64 -19.27
CA ASN A 241 5.95 4.86 -18.26
C ASN A 241 7.31 5.08 -18.88
N TYR A 242 7.63 4.29 -19.91
CA TYR A 242 8.85 4.46 -20.67
C TYR A 242 8.93 5.86 -21.29
N GLN A 243 7.84 6.31 -21.94
CA GLN A 243 7.75 7.66 -22.49
C GLN A 243 7.92 8.75 -21.42
N TYR A 244 7.33 8.56 -20.23
CA TYR A 244 7.50 9.47 -19.10
C TYR A 244 8.96 9.54 -18.65
N ALA A 245 9.57 8.37 -18.40
CA ALA A 245 10.93 8.24 -17.94
C ALA A 245 11.93 8.90 -18.91
N THR A 246 11.83 8.61 -20.22
CA THR A 246 12.74 9.17 -21.22
C THR A 246 12.60 10.69 -21.38
N SER A 247 11.41 11.23 -21.12
CA SER A 247 11.15 12.67 -21.29
C SER A 247 11.54 13.51 -20.07
N HIS A 248 11.68 12.89 -18.89
CA HIS A 248 11.87 13.62 -17.62
C HIS A 248 13.16 13.27 -16.88
N THR A 249 13.86 12.20 -17.28
CA THR A 249 15.18 11.86 -16.70
C THR A 249 16.19 12.95 -17.01
N ASN A 250 16.90 13.40 -15.97
CA ASN A 250 17.95 14.41 -16.06
C ASN A 250 18.95 14.22 -14.91
N GLU A 251 19.96 15.09 -14.80
CA GLU A 251 21.01 14.99 -13.77
C GLU A 251 20.49 14.97 -12.32
N ASN A 252 19.30 15.55 -12.07
CA ASN A 252 18.68 15.65 -10.74
C ASN A 252 17.48 14.70 -10.57
N TYR A 253 17.14 13.91 -11.58
CA TYR A 253 16.01 12.98 -11.52
C TYR A 253 16.32 11.69 -12.27
N VAL A 254 16.34 10.57 -11.53
CA VAL A 254 16.54 9.22 -12.10
C VAL A 254 15.23 8.45 -12.07
N HIS A 255 14.89 7.79 -13.18
CA HIS A 255 13.76 6.88 -13.24
C HIS A 255 14.24 5.43 -13.26
N LEU A 256 13.71 4.62 -12.35
CA LEU A 256 13.97 3.20 -12.24
C LEU A 256 12.74 2.42 -12.74
N PHE A 257 12.98 1.29 -13.40
CA PHE A 257 11.94 0.34 -13.70
C PHE A 257 12.01 -0.83 -12.72
N ASP A 258 10.86 -1.39 -12.35
CA ASP A 258 10.83 -2.62 -11.55
C ASP A 258 11.55 -3.74 -12.30
N TRP A 259 12.74 -4.07 -11.80
CA TRP A 259 13.61 -5.08 -12.36
C TRP A 259 12.95 -6.47 -12.37
N SER A 260 12.10 -6.77 -11.38
CA SER A 260 11.38 -8.04 -11.29
C SER A 260 10.39 -8.18 -12.45
N HIS A 261 9.72 -7.08 -12.83
CA HIS A 261 8.82 -7.03 -13.97
C HIS A 261 9.58 -7.10 -15.30
N LEU A 262 10.75 -6.46 -15.40
CA LEU A 262 11.61 -6.59 -16.58
C LEU A 262 12.08 -8.04 -16.80
N LEU A 263 12.51 -8.73 -15.74
CA LEU A 263 12.92 -10.14 -15.84
C LEU A 263 11.75 -11.07 -16.20
N LYS A 264 10.57 -10.87 -15.59
CA LYS A 264 9.35 -11.60 -15.97
C LYS A 264 9.02 -11.41 -17.45
N ARG A 265 9.11 -10.17 -17.95
CA ARG A 265 8.86 -9.87 -19.36
C ARG A 265 9.87 -10.55 -20.27
N LEU A 266 11.16 -10.52 -19.91
CA LEU A 266 12.19 -11.23 -20.67
C LEU A 266 11.89 -12.73 -20.76
N ARG A 267 11.58 -13.37 -19.63
CA ARG A 267 11.15 -14.78 -19.60
C ARG A 267 9.90 -15.02 -20.46
N ASN A 268 8.88 -14.18 -20.32
CA ASN A 268 7.62 -14.32 -21.05
C ASN A 268 7.78 -14.14 -22.56
N ARG A 269 8.77 -13.37 -23.03
CA ARG A 269 9.10 -13.29 -24.45
C ARG A 269 9.59 -14.63 -24.97
N LEU A 270 10.48 -15.28 -24.22
CA LEU A 270 10.98 -16.60 -24.59
C LEU A 270 9.84 -17.64 -24.65
N LEU A 271 8.92 -17.62 -23.68
CA LEU A 271 7.72 -18.47 -23.69
C LEU A 271 6.83 -18.28 -24.93
N LYS A 272 6.79 -17.07 -25.49
CA LYS A 272 6.04 -16.74 -26.71
C LYS A 272 6.75 -17.16 -27.99
N GLY A 273 7.96 -17.72 -27.88
CA GLY A 273 8.77 -18.17 -29.01
C GLY A 273 9.74 -17.12 -29.53
N ASP A 274 9.93 -15.99 -28.83
CA ASP A 274 11.00 -15.06 -29.17
C ASP A 274 12.36 -15.67 -28.80
N ASP A 275 13.37 -15.39 -29.62
CA ASP A 275 14.77 -15.68 -29.32
C ASP A 275 15.43 -14.45 -28.66
N LEU A 276 16.20 -14.68 -27.62
CA LEU A 276 17.13 -13.70 -27.06
C LEU A 276 18.47 -13.83 -27.79
N ILE A 277 18.84 -12.80 -28.55
CA ILE A 277 20.10 -12.78 -29.31
C ILE A 277 21.09 -11.83 -28.62
N ILE A 278 22.21 -12.38 -28.15
CA ILE A 278 23.32 -11.61 -27.56
C ILE A 278 24.59 -11.99 -28.30
N GLU A 279 25.30 -11.01 -28.86
CA GLU A 279 26.59 -11.23 -29.54
C GLU A 279 26.58 -12.34 -30.62
N LYS A 280 25.43 -12.50 -31.31
CA LYS A 280 25.13 -13.52 -32.34
C LYS A 280 24.79 -14.92 -31.82
N GLU A 281 24.84 -15.14 -30.52
CA GLU A 281 24.32 -16.35 -29.88
C GLU A 281 22.81 -16.22 -29.65
N SER A 282 22.04 -17.25 -30.02
CA SER A 282 20.59 -17.30 -29.79
C SER A 282 20.26 -18.16 -28.57
N PHE A 283 19.42 -17.64 -27.69
CA PHE A 283 18.86 -18.34 -26.55
C PHE A 283 17.33 -18.38 -26.65
N SER A 284 16.75 -19.57 -26.64
CA SER A 284 15.31 -19.80 -26.77
C SER A 284 14.80 -20.84 -25.78
N MET A 285 13.49 -21.09 -25.76
CA MET A 285 12.93 -22.17 -24.92
C MET A 285 13.40 -23.56 -25.33
N ASN A 286 13.74 -23.75 -26.61
CA ASN A 286 14.36 -24.99 -27.05
C ASN A 286 15.75 -25.18 -26.44
N THR A 287 16.50 -24.09 -26.21
CA THR A 287 17.77 -24.14 -25.48
C THR A 287 17.56 -24.65 -24.06
N LEU A 288 16.58 -24.11 -23.33
CA LEU A 288 16.26 -24.59 -21.97
C LEU A 288 15.78 -26.05 -21.93
N LEU A 289 14.99 -26.49 -22.92
CA LEU A 289 14.55 -27.87 -23.01
C LEU A 289 15.70 -28.85 -23.25
N LYS A 290 16.68 -28.46 -24.07
CA LYS A 290 17.90 -29.26 -24.27
C LYS A 290 18.71 -29.33 -22.98
N VAL A 291 18.91 -28.19 -22.33
CA VAL A 291 19.61 -28.07 -21.03
C VAL A 291 18.98 -28.95 -19.96
N ARG A 292 17.64 -28.98 -19.87
CA ARG A 292 16.90 -29.83 -18.92
C ARG A 292 17.21 -31.32 -19.07
N ASN A 293 17.55 -31.79 -20.27
CA ASN A 293 17.86 -33.20 -20.51
C ASN A 293 19.24 -33.60 -19.99
N GLU A 294 20.08 -32.64 -19.58
CA GLU A 294 21.36 -32.92 -18.93
C GLU A 294 21.13 -33.48 -17.51
N PRO A 295 21.74 -34.62 -17.15
CA PRO A 295 21.50 -35.29 -15.87
C PRO A 295 21.69 -34.38 -14.65
N GLN A 296 22.74 -33.55 -14.64
CA GLN A 296 23.02 -32.61 -13.55
C GLN A 296 22.01 -31.46 -13.42
N LEU A 297 21.22 -31.17 -14.45
CA LEU A 297 20.33 -30.01 -14.50
C LEU A 297 18.85 -30.37 -14.43
N ARG A 298 18.50 -31.65 -14.56
CA ARG A 298 17.12 -32.14 -14.64
C ARG A 298 16.27 -31.77 -13.42
N ASP A 299 16.87 -31.79 -12.23
CA ASP A 299 16.18 -31.46 -10.98
C ASP A 299 16.13 -29.95 -10.73
N TRP A 300 17.05 -29.19 -11.33
CA TRP A 300 17.13 -27.73 -11.16
C TRP A 300 16.32 -26.96 -12.20
N VAL A 301 16.14 -27.52 -13.40
CA VAL A 301 15.36 -26.92 -14.51
C VAL A 301 14.14 -27.80 -14.80
N SER A 302 13.23 -27.86 -13.82
CA SER A 302 11.99 -28.62 -13.94
C SER A 302 11.04 -28.02 -15.00
N GLU A 303 10.04 -28.80 -15.41
CA GLU A 303 9.04 -28.34 -16.38
C GLU A 303 8.25 -27.12 -15.89
N ASN A 304 7.99 -27.02 -14.60
CA ASN A 304 7.32 -25.87 -14.00
C ASN A 304 8.18 -24.60 -13.98
N ILE A 305 9.50 -24.74 -14.13
CA ILE A 305 10.42 -23.60 -14.27
C ILE A 305 10.41 -23.09 -15.72
N ILE A 306 10.42 -24.02 -16.69
CA ILE A 306 10.37 -23.70 -18.12
C ILE A 306 8.97 -23.21 -18.53
N TYR A 307 7.92 -23.91 -18.13
CA TYR A 307 6.50 -23.64 -18.41
C TYR A 307 5.71 -23.47 -17.11
N PRO A 308 5.83 -22.32 -16.44
CA PRO A 308 5.09 -22.09 -15.21
C PRO A 308 3.61 -21.92 -15.49
N VAL A 309 2.80 -22.52 -14.62
CA VAL A 309 1.33 -22.37 -14.63
C VAL A 309 0.93 -20.90 -14.43
N ASP A 310 1.67 -20.19 -13.57
CA ASP A 310 1.47 -18.77 -13.30
C ASP A 310 2.66 -17.95 -13.82
N ILE A 311 2.43 -17.23 -14.91
CA ILE A 311 3.42 -16.38 -15.57
C ILE A 311 3.78 -15.11 -14.77
N MET A 312 3.03 -14.82 -13.68
CA MET A 312 3.30 -13.68 -12.80
C MET A 312 4.28 -14.03 -11.67
N LYS A 313 4.52 -15.32 -11.40
CA LYS A 313 5.45 -15.75 -10.35
C LYS A 313 6.90 -15.46 -10.70
N MET A 314 7.64 -14.99 -9.69
CA MET A 314 9.09 -14.76 -9.76
C MET A 314 9.91 -16.02 -9.53
N GLU A 315 9.40 -17.00 -8.78
CA GLU A 315 10.15 -18.22 -8.42
C GLU A 315 10.76 -18.93 -9.65
N PRO A 316 10.01 -19.14 -10.76
CA PRO A 316 10.58 -19.71 -11.98
C PRO A 316 11.65 -18.83 -12.63
N VAL A 317 11.49 -17.50 -12.53
CA VAL A 317 12.44 -16.53 -13.10
C VAL A 317 13.77 -16.60 -12.34
N PHE A 318 13.71 -16.63 -11.01
CA PHE A 318 14.91 -16.75 -10.17
C PHE A 318 15.62 -18.08 -10.36
N ALA A 319 14.87 -19.17 -10.51
CA ALA A 319 15.47 -20.48 -10.78
C ALA A 319 16.28 -20.51 -12.10
N LEU A 320 15.85 -19.76 -13.14
CA LEU A 320 16.57 -19.68 -14.42
C LEU A 320 17.89 -18.89 -14.34
N ILE A 321 18.02 -17.98 -13.38
CA ILE A 321 19.23 -17.19 -13.16
C ILE A 321 20.01 -17.67 -11.92
N ASP A 322 19.64 -18.84 -11.38
CA ASP A 322 20.34 -19.43 -10.25
C ASP A 322 21.77 -19.80 -10.62
N SER A 323 22.71 -19.46 -9.75
CA SER A 323 24.14 -19.71 -9.99
C SER A 323 24.48 -21.19 -10.24
N ASN A 324 23.74 -22.13 -9.65
CA ASN A 324 23.95 -23.56 -9.87
C ASN A 324 23.48 -23.98 -11.26
N VAL A 325 22.35 -23.43 -11.73
CA VAL A 325 21.86 -23.67 -13.09
C VAL A 325 22.85 -23.12 -14.11
N ILE A 326 23.34 -21.89 -13.92
CA ILE A 326 24.34 -21.28 -14.80
C ILE A 326 25.63 -22.14 -14.83
N SER A 327 26.16 -22.49 -13.67
CA SER A 327 27.39 -23.30 -13.56
C SER A 327 27.22 -24.69 -14.20
N GLY A 328 26.06 -25.33 -14.00
CA GLY A 328 25.78 -26.62 -14.60
C GLY A 328 25.64 -26.54 -16.13
N ILE A 329 25.08 -25.45 -16.67
CA ILE A 329 25.04 -25.21 -18.12
C ILE A 329 26.47 -25.05 -18.68
N GLU A 330 27.32 -24.27 -18.01
CA GLU A 330 28.72 -24.07 -18.42
C GLU A 330 29.52 -25.37 -18.46
N GLN A 331 29.35 -26.24 -17.45
CA GLN A 331 29.97 -27.57 -17.42
C GLN A 331 29.45 -28.47 -18.54
N SER A 332 28.16 -28.37 -18.87
CA SER A 332 27.55 -29.16 -19.95
C SER A 332 28.11 -28.79 -21.33
N LYS A 333 28.38 -27.50 -21.59
CA LYS A 333 29.02 -27.02 -22.84
C LYS A 333 30.47 -27.50 -23.02
N GLN A 334 31.15 -27.90 -21.95
CA GLN A 334 32.51 -28.46 -22.05
C GLN A 334 32.51 -29.94 -22.44
N ILE A 335 31.34 -30.59 -22.45
CA ILE A 335 31.20 -32.03 -22.70
C ILE A 335 30.70 -32.34 -24.12
N GLY A 336 30.27 -31.33 -24.91
CA GLY A 336 29.87 -31.52 -26.32
C GLY A 336 29.44 -30.25 -27.04
#